data_AF-A0A6G0YGR5-F1
#
_entry.id   AF-A0A6G0YGR5-F1
#
_cell.length_a   1.000
_cell.length_b   1.000
_cell.length_c   1.000
_cell.angle_alpha   90.00
_cell.angle_beta   90.00
_cell.angle_gamma   90.00
#
_symmetry.space_group_name_H-M   'P 1'
#
loop_
_entity.id
_entity.type
_entity.pdbx_description
1 polymer ?
#
loop_
_entity_poly.entity_id
_entity_poly.type
_entity_poly.pdbx_seq_one_letter_code
_entity_poly.pdbx_strand_id
1 'polypeptide(L)'
;MVNCFDLLSAKNKRIKLDGDKSNNEKTDVKWPVKRKISKKERKKRLNARMRRLVCPKSPLMVFSELFKDVPIQLQENPLHNVMSYTATLEIDGQLFSGNHISKTQAKQKACENFLRLMLAKKISERSEKKEESSLNVETEAGESSSVSKAKGPPQEDFPWPHFASLAMHNLINQWELQPIVTRTNTCVQENLTIIKPQPKTGAMRKFPENPQNCNPVQLINQLKPGVKFTEVVLNAKTPSLFQVKCVIDDIPFSGQGSTKKAAKKECYIFVSHLILMRYYCMDILNNILYK
;
A
#
# COMPACT_ATOMS: atom_id res chain seq x y z
N MET A 1 45.80 32.33 6.00
CA MET A 1 46.87 31.32 5.89
C MET A 1 47.54 31.19 7.25
N VAL A 2 47.01 30.35 8.14
CA VAL A 2 47.72 29.66 9.24
C VAL A 2 46.85 28.42 9.55
N ASN A 3 47.44 27.24 9.39
CA ASN A 3 46.86 25.94 9.75
C ASN A 3 47.05 25.71 11.26
N CYS A 4 46.01 25.28 11.95
CA CYS A 4 46.11 24.65 13.27
C CYS A 4 45.48 23.27 13.18
N PHE A 5 46.28 22.33 12.68
CA PHE A 5 46.04 20.90 12.68
C PHE A 5 47.09 20.31 13.62
N ASP A 6 46.77 20.17 14.90
CA ASP A 6 47.57 19.39 15.84
C ASP A 6 46.73 19.12 17.08
N LEU A 7 46.22 17.90 17.18
CA LEU A 7 46.03 17.13 18.42
C LEU A 7 45.32 15.81 18.07
N LEU A 8 46.05 14.89 17.45
CA LEU A 8 45.71 13.46 17.47
C LEU A 8 47.01 12.64 17.30
N SER A 9 47.87 12.74 18.31
CA SER A 9 48.96 11.79 18.52
C SER A 9 48.48 10.71 19.48
N ALA A 10 48.17 9.52 18.96
CA ALA A 10 48.28 8.27 19.70
C ALA A 10 48.00 7.03 18.81
N LYS A 11 49.04 6.20 18.68
CA LYS A 11 49.03 4.75 18.42
C LYS A 11 48.95 4.31 16.95
N ASN A 12 50.08 4.53 16.27
CA ASN A 12 50.47 3.84 15.05
C ASN A 12 51.09 2.48 15.43
N LYS A 13 50.39 1.36 15.20
CA LYS A 13 50.97 0.00 15.33
C LYS A 13 51.09 -0.59 13.93
N ARG A 14 52.34 -0.70 13.46
CA ARG A 14 52.76 -1.27 12.17
C ARG A 14 52.10 -2.64 11.94
N ILE A 15 51.37 -2.77 10.84
CA ILE A 15 51.01 -4.07 10.25
C ILE A 15 52.06 -4.33 9.16
N LYS A 16 52.85 -5.40 9.34
CA LYS A 16 53.74 -5.93 8.31
C LYS A 16 52.90 -6.72 7.30
N LEU A 17 53.07 -6.38 6.03
CA LEU A 17 52.66 -7.17 4.87
C LEU A 17 53.76 -8.20 4.61
N ASP A 18 53.41 -9.48 4.62
CA ASP A 18 54.20 -10.55 4.01
C ASP A 18 53.25 -11.60 3.44
N GLY A 19 53.50 -11.97 2.17
CA GLY A 19 53.50 -13.37 1.75
C GLY A 19 52.17 -14.01 1.35
N ASP A 20 51.93 -13.98 0.04
CA ASP A 20 51.01 -14.80 -0.73
C ASP A 20 51.08 -16.31 -0.40
N LYS A 21 49.95 -16.93 -0.02
CA LYS A 21 49.66 -18.36 -0.21
C LYS A 21 48.15 -18.58 -0.37
N SER A 22 47.78 -18.99 -1.57
CA SER A 22 46.45 -19.50 -1.94
C SER A 22 45.98 -20.63 -1.01
N ASN A 23 44.81 -20.47 -0.39
CA ASN A 23 44.03 -21.59 0.13
C ASN A 23 42.58 -21.41 -0.27
N ASN A 24 42.14 -22.29 -1.17
CA ASN A 24 40.77 -22.44 -1.63
C ASN A 24 39.94 -23.08 -0.50
N GLU A 25 39.53 -22.28 0.48
CA GLU A 25 38.66 -22.73 1.57
C GLU A 25 37.20 -22.55 1.15
N LYS A 26 36.56 -23.66 0.74
CA LYS A 26 35.10 -23.75 0.62
C LYS A 26 34.51 -23.31 1.94
N THR A 27 33.93 -22.11 1.97
CA THR A 27 33.14 -21.63 3.10
C THR A 27 31.86 -22.44 3.15
N ASP A 28 31.91 -23.56 3.87
CA ASP A 28 30.71 -24.31 4.22
C ASP A 28 29.80 -23.37 5.01
N VAL A 29 28.64 -23.05 4.40
CA VAL A 29 27.61 -22.22 5.03
C VAL A 29 27.07 -22.99 6.24
N LYS A 30 27.66 -22.72 7.41
CA LYS A 30 27.25 -23.32 8.68
C LYS A 30 25.86 -22.79 9.03
N TRP A 31 24.84 -23.57 8.66
CA TRP A 31 23.46 -23.27 9.01
C TRP A 31 23.31 -23.14 10.53
N PRO A 32 22.65 -22.09 11.02
CA PRO A 32 22.45 -21.92 12.46
C PRO A 32 21.71 -23.15 13.02
N VAL A 33 22.25 -23.69 14.11
CA VAL A 33 21.70 -24.85 14.83
C VAL A 33 20.21 -24.62 15.08
N LYS A 34 19.35 -25.59 14.70
CA LYS A 34 17.89 -25.51 14.81
C LYS A 34 17.47 -25.25 16.26
N ARG A 35 17.34 -23.98 16.64
CA ARG A 35 16.80 -23.59 17.96
C ARG A 35 15.33 -24.01 18.02
N LYS A 36 14.91 -24.62 19.13
CA LYS A 36 13.49 -24.95 19.36
C LYS A 36 12.66 -23.66 19.26
N ILE A 37 11.76 -23.62 18.30
CA ILE A 37 10.87 -22.48 18.07
C ILE A 37 9.93 -22.35 19.27
N SER A 38 9.90 -21.19 19.92
CA SER A 38 8.98 -20.90 21.03
C SER A 38 7.53 -21.15 20.61
N LYS A 39 6.69 -21.65 21.54
CA LYS A 39 5.24 -21.82 21.32
C LYS A 39 4.59 -20.53 20.80
N LYS A 40 5.01 -19.36 21.30
CA LYS A 40 4.53 -18.03 20.86
C LYS A 40 4.87 -17.76 19.39
N GLU A 41 6.10 -18.06 18.99
CA GLU A 41 6.58 -17.89 17.62
C GLU A 41 5.91 -18.90 16.66
N ARG A 42 5.73 -20.15 17.09
CA ARG A 42 4.97 -21.16 16.33
C ARG A 42 3.53 -20.71 16.08
N LYS A 43 2.86 -20.16 17.10
CA LYS A 43 1.50 -19.59 16.97
C LYS A 43 1.46 -18.40 16.02
N LYS A 44 2.45 -17.50 16.09
CA LYS A 44 2.56 -16.34 15.18
C LYS A 44 2.73 -16.79 13.72
N ARG A 45 3.59 -17.78 13.47
CA ARG A 45 3.79 -18.38 12.13
C ARG A 45 2.54 -19.08 11.61
N LEU A 46 1.84 -19.83 12.48
CA LEU A 46 0.57 -20.46 12.13
C LEU A 46 -0.47 -19.41 11.75
N ASN A 47 -0.66 -18.36 12.57
CA ASN A 47 -1.59 -17.27 12.26
C ASN A 47 -1.21 -16.53 10.98
N ALA A 48 0.07 -16.29 10.72
CA ALA A 48 0.52 -15.70 9.46
C ALA A 48 0.20 -16.60 8.26
N ARG A 49 0.37 -17.92 8.39
CA ARG A 49 -0.04 -18.89 7.36
C ARG A 49 -1.55 -18.88 7.15
N MET A 50 -2.34 -18.88 8.23
CA MET A 50 -3.81 -18.82 8.14
C MET A 50 -4.27 -17.54 7.44
N ARG A 51 -3.69 -16.37 7.78
CA ARG A 51 -4.03 -15.11 7.11
C ARG A 51 -3.74 -15.14 5.61
N ARG A 52 -2.68 -15.84 5.17
CA ARG A 52 -2.39 -16.01 3.74
C ARG A 52 -3.42 -16.92 3.04
N LEU A 53 -3.93 -17.92 3.73
CA LEU A 53 -4.94 -18.86 3.18
C LEU A 53 -6.34 -18.24 3.11
N VAL A 54 -6.65 -17.31 4.03
CA VAL A 54 -7.98 -16.69 4.14
C VAL A 54 -8.03 -15.31 3.45
N CYS A 55 -6.91 -14.77 2.99
CA CYS A 55 -6.89 -13.47 2.32
C CYS A 55 -7.67 -13.54 0.99
N PRO A 56 -8.59 -12.59 0.74
CA PRO A 56 -9.23 -12.47 -0.56
C PRO A 56 -8.21 -12.23 -1.66
N LYS A 57 -8.39 -12.89 -2.81
CA LYS A 57 -7.47 -12.85 -3.95
C LYS A 57 -7.89 -11.78 -4.96
N SER A 58 -6.91 -11.06 -5.51
CA SER A 58 -7.14 -10.06 -6.57
C SER A 58 -7.49 -10.70 -7.92
N PRO A 59 -8.09 -9.97 -8.88
CA PRO A 59 -8.46 -10.51 -10.19
C PRO A 59 -7.28 -11.15 -10.93
N LEU A 60 -6.11 -10.51 -10.85
CA LEU A 60 -4.88 -11.01 -11.48
C LEU A 60 -4.42 -12.34 -10.87
N MET A 61 -4.58 -12.51 -9.55
CA MET A 61 -4.21 -13.76 -8.86
C MET A 61 -5.15 -14.89 -9.26
N VAL A 62 -6.47 -14.63 -9.22
CA VAL A 62 -7.48 -15.59 -9.66
C VAL A 62 -7.24 -16.02 -11.12
N PHE A 63 -6.97 -15.05 -11.99
CA PHE A 63 -6.64 -15.32 -13.38
C PHE A 63 -5.39 -16.21 -13.51
N SER A 64 -4.30 -15.89 -12.82
CA SER A 64 -3.06 -16.68 -12.88
C SER A 64 -3.20 -18.11 -12.32
N GLU A 65 -4.17 -18.35 -11.43
CA GLU A 65 -4.43 -19.67 -10.87
C GLU A 65 -5.26 -20.54 -11.82
N LEU A 66 -6.25 -19.94 -12.48
CA LEU A 66 -7.15 -20.61 -13.43
C LEU A 66 -6.54 -20.76 -14.83
N PHE A 67 -5.79 -19.75 -15.30
CA PHE A 67 -5.28 -19.65 -16.66
C PHE A 67 -3.76 -19.48 -16.64
N LYS A 68 -3.06 -20.52 -16.18
CA LYS A 68 -1.58 -20.50 -16.06
C LYS A 68 -0.87 -20.37 -17.41
N ASP A 69 -1.50 -20.87 -18.47
CA ASP A 69 -0.91 -20.97 -19.80
C ASP A 69 -1.23 -19.76 -20.70
N VAL A 70 -2.06 -18.81 -20.21
CA VAL A 70 -2.47 -17.64 -21.00
C VAL A 70 -1.60 -16.44 -20.65
N PRO A 71 -0.72 -15.96 -21.55
CA PRO A 71 0.10 -14.79 -21.30
C PRO A 71 -0.71 -13.49 -21.40
N ILE A 72 -0.43 -12.55 -20.48
CA ILE A 72 -0.99 -11.20 -20.52
C ILE A 72 0.02 -10.26 -21.17
N GLN A 73 -0.32 -9.70 -22.32
CA GLN A 73 0.50 -8.72 -23.03
C GLN A 73 0.31 -7.33 -22.42
N LEU A 74 1.39 -6.54 -22.35
CA LEU A 74 1.39 -5.19 -21.78
C LEU A 74 2.00 -4.22 -22.78
N GLN A 75 1.22 -3.22 -23.17
CA GLN A 75 1.63 -2.13 -24.04
C GLN A 75 1.76 -0.83 -23.21
N GLU A 76 2.85 -0.11 -23.42
CA GLU A 76 3.10 1.20 -22.80
C GLU A 76 2.71 2.31 -23.77
N ASN A 77 1.82 3.20 -23.35
CA ASN A 77 1.26 4.28 -24.15
C ASN A 77 1.51 5.62 -23.43
N PRO A 78 2.52 6.41 -23.85
CA PRO A 78 2.76 7.74 -23.30
C PRO A 78 1.73 8.74 -23.85
N LEU A 79 0.87 9.28 -22.98
CA LEU A 79 -0.18 10.24 -23.32
C LEU A 79 -0.03 11.50 -22.47
N HIS A 80 0.15 12.67 -23.09
CA HIS A 80 0.18 13.98 -22.42
C HIS A 80 1.02 14.01 -21.14
N ASN A 81 2.28 13.58 -21.22
CA ASN A 81 3.25 13.58 -20.12
C ASN A 81 2.94 12.57 -18.97
N VAL A 82 1.92 11.73 -19.11
CA VAL A 82 1.58 10.65 -18.17
C VAL A 82 1.72 9.30 -18.88
N MET A 83 2.42 8.35 -18.26
CA MET A 83 2.55 7.00 -18.80
C MET A 83 1.28 6.22 -18.52
N SER A 84 0.62 5.72 -19.56
CA SER A 84 -0.52 4.81 -19.45
C SER A 84 -0.12 3.42 -19.93
N TYR A 85 -0.74 2.39 -19.35
CA TYR A 85 -0.48 1.00 -19.66
C TYR A 85 -1.78 0.34 -20.09
N THR A 86 -1.71 -0.37 -21.22
CA THR A 86 -2.79 -1.17 -21.76
C THR A 86 -2.41 -2.63 -21.65
N ALA A 87 -3.14 -3.41 -20.87
CA ALA A 87 -2.97 -4.85 -20.81
C ALA A 87 -3.99 -5.53 -21.72
N THR A 88 -3.56 -6.51 -22.50
CA THR A 88 -4.39 -7.31 -23.40
C THR A 88 -4.21 -8.80 -23.09
N LEU A 89 -5.29 -9.56 -23.16
CA LEU A 89 -5.30 -11.02 -23.01
C LEU A 89 -6.29 -11.64 -24.00
N GLU A 90 -5.98 -12.84 -24.46
CA GLU A 90 -6.75 -13.56 -25.48
C GLU A 90 -7.16 -14.94 -24.92
N ILE A 91 -8.47 -15.19 -24.84
CA ILE A 91 -9.05 -16.46 -24.38
C ILE A 91 -10.26 -16.77 -25.25
N ASP A 92 -10.37 -18.01 -25.75
CA ASP A 92 -11.46 -18.48 -26.61
C ASP A 92 -11.71 -17.60 -27.85
N GLY A 93 -10.63 -17.04 -28.43
CA GLY A 93 -10.70 -16.11 -29.57
C GLY A 93 -11.30 -14.73 -29.23
N GLN A 94 -11.53 -14.43 -27.96
CA GLN A 94 -11.99 -13.12 -27.48
C GLN A 94 -10.82 -12.34 -26.86
N LEU A 95 -10.67 -11.09 -27.32
CA LEU A 95 -9.65 -10.18 -26.79
C LEU A 95 -10.26 -9.32 -25.68
N PHE A 96 -9.64 -9.34 -24.51
CA PHE A 96 -10.01 -8.48 -23.38
C PHE A 96 -8.86 -7.52 -23.08
N SER A 97 -9.21 -6.25 -22.88
CA SER A 97 -8.23 -5.20 -22.61
C SER A 97 -8.58 -4.37 -21.38
N GLY A 98 -7.55 -3.76 -20.79
CA GLY A 98 -7.66 -2.89 -19.62
C GLY A 98 -6.59 -1.81 -19.61
N ASN A 99 -7.02 -0.55 -19.52
CA ASN A 99 -6.14 0.63 -19.47
C ASN A 99 -6.02 1.18 -18.04
N HIS A 100 -4.78 1.48 -17.60
CA HIS A 100 -4.50 2.15 -16.34
C HIS A 100 -3.11 2.82 -16.30
N ILE A 101 -2.90 3.79 -15.41
CA ILE A 101 -1.60 4.46 -15.16
C ILE A 101 -0.55 3.53 -14.51
N SER A 102 -0.96 2.33 -14.08
CA SER A 102 -0.09 1.37 -13.38
C SER A 102 -0.14 0.03 -14.08
N LYS A 103 1.04 -0.58 -14.29
CA LYS A 103 1.19 -1.88 -14.93
C LYS A 103 0.34 -2.96 -14.25
N THR A 104 0.35 -3.00 -12.92
CA THR A 104 -0.38 -4.00 -12.14
C THR A 104 -1.89 -3.83 -12.25
N GLN A 105 -2.37 -2.59 -12.20
CA GLN A 105 -3.79 -2.27 -12.28
C GLN A 105 -4.35 -2.49 -13.70
N ALA A 106 -3.57 -2.18 -14.75
CA ALA A 106 -3.96 -2.47 -16.13
C ALA A 106 -4.21 -3.98 -16.32
N LYS A 107 -3.30 -4.83 -15.83
CA LYS A 107 -3.46 -6.28 -15.85
C LYS A 107 -4.68 -6.75 -15.05
N GLN A 108 -4.84 -6.24 -13.83
CA GLN A 108 -6.01 -6.56 -13.00
C GLN A 108 -7.31 -6.21 -13.72
N LYS A 109 -7.40 -5.04 -14.35
CA LYS A 109 -8.60 -4.59 -15.09
C LYS A 109 -8.90 -5.47 -16.30
N ALA A 110 -7.88 -5.86 -17.07
CA ALA A 110 -8.07 -6.79 -18.20
C ALA A 110 -8.60 -8.15 -17.73
N CYS A 111 -7.97 -8.74 -16.69
CA CYS A 111 -8.42 -9.98 -16.08
C CYS A 111 -9.84 -9.88 -15.52
N GLU A 112 -10.17 -8.75 -14.86
CA GLU A 112 -11.47 -8.54 -14.26
C GLU A 112 -12.59 -8.48 -15.31
N ASN A 113 -12.36 -7.80 -16.44
CA ASN A 113 -13.30 -7.76 -17.56
C ASN A 113 -13.62 -9.17 -18.08
N PHE A 114 -12.60 -9.99 -18.27
CA PHE A 114 -12.77 -11.39 -18.67
C PHE A 114 -13.55 -12.20 -17.62
N LEU A 115 -13.12 -12.15 -16.34
CA LEU A 115 -13.76 -12.91 -15.26
C LEU A 115 -15.23 -12.52 -15.06
N ARG A 116 -15.57 -11.22 -15.21
CA ARG A 116 -16.96 -10.76 -15.19
C ARG A 116 -17.80 -11.39 -16.29
N LEU A 117 -17.28 -11.40 -17.51
CA LEU A 117 -17.98 -11.99 -18.66
C LEU A 117 -18.13 -13.50 -18.50
N MET A 118 -17.11 -14.18 -18.00
CA MET A 118 -17.17 -15.61 -17.68
C MET A 118 -18.24 -15.92 -16.62
N LEU A 119 -18.32 -15.12 -15.55
CA LEU A 119 -19.35 -15.28 -14.52
C LEU A 119 -20.76 -14.99 -15.06
N ALA A 120 -20.92 -13.95 -15.87
CA ALA A 120 -22.21 -13.59 -16.46
C ALA A 120 -22.74 -14.69 -17.40
N LYS A 121 -21.87 -15.25 -18.25
CA LYS A 121 -22.19 -16.42 -19.09
C LYS A 121 -22.67 -17.58 -18.22
N LYS A 122 -21.96 -17.90 -17.13
CA LYS A 122 -22.32 -19.00 -16.23
C LYS A 122 -23.66 -18.82 -15.52
N ILE A 123 -23.96 -17.60 -15.05
CA ILE A 123 -25.23 -17.31 -14.39
C ILE A 123 -26.40 -17.48 -15.38
N SER A 124 -26.21 -17.06 -16.63
CA SER A 124 -27.22 -17.17 -17.69
C SER A 124 -27.48 -18.63 -18.12
N GLU A 125 -26.43 -19.46 -18.23
CA GLU A 125 -26.57 -20.91 -18.49
C GLU A 125 -27.39 -21.63 -17.42
N ARG A 126 -27.37 -21.14 -16.17
CA ARG A 126 -28.11 -21.75 -15.05
C ARG A 126 -29.59 -21.40 -15.08
N SER A 127 -29.98 -20.23 -15.58
CA SER A 127 -31.40 -19.88 -15.74
C SER A 127 -32.07 -20.74 -16.81
N GLU A 128 -31.42 -20.94 -17.95
CA GLU A 128 -31.99 -21.70 -19.08
C GLU A 128 -32.24 -23.17 -18.72
N LYS A 129 -31.30 -23.82 -18.01
CA LYS A 129 -31.46 -25.21 -17.54
C LYS A 129 -32.53 -25.39 -16.46
N LYS A 130 -32.93 -24.31 -15.77
CA LYS A 130 -33.97 -24.34 -14.73
C LYS A 130 -35.38 -24.17 -15.32
N GLU A 131 -35.48 -23.62 -16.52
CA GLU A 131 -36.73 -23.49 -17.27
C GLU A 131 -37.05 -24.77 -18.05
N GLU A 132 -36.05 -25.50 -18.57
CA GLU A 132 -36.25 -26.81 -19.21
C GLU A 132 -36.66 -27.93 -18.25
N SER A 133 -36.34 -27.83 -16.96
CA SER A 133 -36.68 -28.88 -15.98
C SER A 133 -38.11 -28.79 -15.40
N SER A 134 -38.95 -27.87 -15.90
CA SER A 134 -40.33 -27.70 -15.43
C SER A 134 -41.38 -28.36 -16.33
N LEU A 135 -40.96 -29.01 -17.42
CA LEU A 135 -41.82 -29.81 -18.29
C LEU A 135 -41.11 -31.12 -18.64
N ASN A 136 -41.12 -32.09 -17.71
CA ASN A 136 -41.24 -33.51 -18.05
C ASN A 136 -41.57 -34.34 -16.81
N VAL A 137 -42.66 -35.07 -16.94
CA VAL A 137 -43.34 -35.93 -15.97
C VAL A 137 -42.55 -37.24 -15.80
N GLU A 138 -42.31 -37.61 -14.53
CA GLU A 138 -42.36 -38.96 -13.89
C GLU A 138 -42.06 -40.20 -14.76
N THR A 139 -41.00 -41.01 -14.52
CA THR A 139 -40.79 -42.12 -13.53
C THR A 139 -40.43 -43.36 -14.38
N GLU A 140 -39.30 -44.06 -14.20
CA GLU A 140 -39.16 -45.28 -13.37
C GLU A 140 -37.74 -45.88 -13.55
N ALA A 141 -37.22 -46.44 -12.45
CA ALA A 141 -36.43 -47.67 -12.32
C ALA A 141 -35.04 -47.84 -12.98
N GLY A 142 -34.02 -47.97 -12.10
CA GLY A 142 -33.32 -49.25 -11.98
C GLY A 142 -31.88 -49.37 -12.51
N GLU A 143 -31.02 -49.80 -11.59
CA GLU A 143 -29.87 -50.70 -11.80
C GLU A 143 -28.46 -50.14 -12.03
N SER A 144 -27.59 -50.54 -11.08
CA SER A 144 -26.15 -50.37 -11.08
C SER A 144 -25.47 -51.32 -12.08
N SER A 145 -24.52 -50.83 -12.86
CA SER A 145 -23.37 -51.64 -13.23
C SER A 145 -22.14 -50.79 -13.54
N SER A 146 -21.01 -51.40 -13.24
CA SER A 146 -19.65 -50.88 -13.22
C SER A 146 -18.93 -51.02 -14.57
N VAL A 147 -17.92 -50.15 -14.77
CA VAL A 147 -16.63 -50.36 -15.48
C VAL A 147 -16.35 -49.55 -16.78
N SER A 148 -15.27 -48.75 -16.67
CA SER A 148 -14.23 -48.34 -17.64
C SER A 148 -14.40 -47.15 -18.62
N LYS A 149 -13.77 -46.02 -18.22
CA LYS A 149 -12.60 -45.33 -18.84
C LYS A 149 -12.73 -44.70 -20.24
N ALA A 150 -12.59 -43.37 -20.30
CA ALA A 150 -11.66 -42.65 -21.19
C ALA A 150 -11.41 -41.21 -20.71
N LYS A 151 -10.16 -40.74 -20.85
CA LYS A 151 -9.67 -39.41 -20.46
C LYS A 151 -10.26 -38.33 -21.38
N GLY A 152 -10.89 -37.32 -20.79
CA GLY A 152 -11.05 -35.97 -21.34
C GLY A 152 -10.56 -34.96 -20.28
N PRO A 153 -10.20 -33.71 -20.66
CA PRO A 153 -9.88 -32.67 -19.67
C PRO A 153 -11.05 -32.60 -18.67
N PRO A 154 -10.80 -32.39 -17.36
CA PRO A 154 -11.90 -32.26 -16.42
C PRO A 154 -12.80 -31.16 -16.96
N GLN A 155 -14.06 -31.48 -17.28
CA GLN A 155 -15.06 -30.42 -17.42
C GLN A 155 -15.04 -29.71 -16.08
N GLU A 156 -14.35 -28.57 -16.03
CA GLU A 156 -14.10 -27.87 -14.79
C GLU A 156 -15.44 -27.40 -14.26
N ASP A 157 -15.85 -27.98 -13.14
CA ASP A 157 -16.86 -27.38 -12.28
C ASP A 157 -16.48 -25.91 -12.12
N PHE A 158 -17.38 -25.02 -12.55
CA PHE A 158 -17.13 -23.57 -12.58
C PHE A 158 -16.48 -23.13 -11.26
N PRO A 159 -15.39 -22.34 -11.30
CA PRO A 159 -14.51 -22.14 -10.14
C PRO A 159 -15.09 -21.16 -9.10
N TRP A 160 -16.25 -21.51 -8.54
CA TRP A 160 -16.96 -20.77 -7.49
C TRP A 160 -16.07 -20.33 -6.32
N PRO A 161 -15.11 -21.13 -5.82
CA PRO A 161 -14.24 -20.69 -4.74
C PRO A 161 -13.41 -19.45 -5.10
N HIS A 162 -12.93 -19.39 -6.35
CA HIS A 162 -12.14 -18.26 -6.82
C HIS A 162 -13.00 -17.01 -6.99
N PHE A 163 -14.21 -17.16 -7.53
CA PHE A 163 -15.18 -16.06 -7.64
C PHE A 163 -15.68 -15.55 -6.28
N ALA A 164 -15.87 -16.43 -5.30
CA ALA A 164 -16.20 -16.03 -3.94
C ALA A 164 -15.07 -15.22 -3.31
N SER A 165 -13.82 -15.66 -3.49
CA SER A 165 -12.64 -14.91 -3.04
C SER A 165 -12.54 -13.53 -3.71
N LEU A 166 -12.80 -13.47 -5.02
CA LEU A 166 -12.82 -12.23 -5.80
C LEU A 166 -13.94 -11.29 -5.35
N ALA A 167 -15.13 -11.81 -5.06
CA ALA A 167 -16.24 -11.02 -4.53
C ALA A 167 -15.88 -10.37 -3.19
N MET A 168 -15.27 -11.13 -2.28
CA MET A 168 -14.75 -10.59 -1.00
C MET A 168 -13.68 -9.53 -1.23
N HIS A 169 -12.75 -9.75 -2.18
CA HIS A 169 -11.72 -8.77 -2.53
C HIS A 169 -12.35 -7.44 -2.98
N ASN A 170 -13.31 -7.51 -3.90
CA ASN A 170 -13.99 -6.33 -4.42
C ASN A 170 -14.82 -5.61 -3.36
N LEU A 171 -15.51 -6.35 -2.49
CA LEU A 171 -16.28 -5.78 -1.38
C LEU A 171 -15.37 -5.01 -0.40
N ILE A 172 -14.23 -5.59 -0.03
CA ILE A 172 -13.24 -4.94 0.85
C ILE A 172 -12.71 -3.66 0.19
N ASN A 173 -12.32 -3.71 -1.08
CA ASN A 173 -11.81 -2.54 -1.79
C ASN A 173 -12.86 -1.42 -1.91
N GLN A 174 -14.15 -1.76 -2.06
CA GLN A 174 -15.24 -0.79 -2.07
C GLN A 174 -15.48 -0.18 -0.67
N TRP A 175 -15.36 -0.97 0.39
CA TRP A 175 -15.56 -0.52 1.76
C TRP A 175 -14.39 0.30 2.31
N GLU A 176 -13.18 0.08 1.82
CA GLU A 176 -11.99 0.85 2.19
C GLU A 176 -12.04 2.31 1.68
N LEU A 177 -13.06 2.67 0.89
CA LEU A 177 -13.26 3.97 0.25
C LEU A 177 -14.43 4.80 0.78
N GLN A 178 -14.99 4.50 1.95
CA GLN A 178 -15.87 5.46 2.63
C GLN A 178 -15.05 6.28 3.63
N PRO A 179 -14.52 7.47 3.27
CA PRO A 179 -14.31 8.47 4.31
C PRO A 179 -15.70 8.71 4.92
N ILE A 180 -15.81 8.68 6.24
CA ILE A 180 -17.03 9.05 6.97
C ILE A 180 -17.29 10.53 6.67
N VAL A 181 -17.95 10.80 5.56
CA VAL A 181 -18.50 12.10 5.21
C VAL A 181 -19.92 11.79 4.77
N THR A 182 -20.83 12.09 5.69
CA THR A 182 -22.25 12.35 5.50
C THR A 182 -22.85 11.86 4.17
N ARG A 183 -23.58 10.75 4.26
CA ARG A 183 -24.53 10.35 3.21
C ARG A 183 -25.63 11.39 3.10
N THR A 184 -25.52 12.27 2.11
CA THR A 184 -26.68 12.89 1.48
C THR A 184 -26.58 12.64 -0.02
N ASN A 185 -27.54 11.85 -0.49
CA ASN A 185 -27.94 11.51 -1.85
C ASN A 185 -27.52 12.54 -2.93
N THR A 186 -27.07 12.07 -4.09
CA THR A 186 -27.82 12.03 -5.38
C THR A 186 -26.83 11.77 -6.53
N CYS A 187 -27.26 10.93 -7.48
CA CYS A 187 -26.66 10.67 -8.80
C CYS A 187 -26.57 11.96 -9.65
N VAL A 188 -25.49 12.15 -10.44
CA VAL A 188 -25.46 12.40 -11.91
C VAL A 188 -23.99 12.63 -12.33
N GLN A 189 -23.72 12.21 -13.57
CA GLN A 189 -22.47 12.09 -14.32
C GLN A 189 -21.61 13.37 -14.49
N GLU A 190 -20.32 13.11 -14.72
CA GLU A 190 -19.34 13.80 -15.58
C GLU A 190 -19.27 15.33 -15.58
N ASN A 191 -18.20 15.88 -14.98
CA ASN A 191 -17.15 16.59 -15.74
C ASN A 191 -15.95 16.95 -14.87
N LEU A 192 -14.76 16.83 -15.47
CA LEU A 192 -13.48 17.26 -14.90
C LEU A 192 -13.45 18.79 -14.80
N THR A 193 -13.37 19.33 -13.58
CA THR A 193 -12.81 20.66 -13.40
C THR A 193 -12.07 20.73 -12.07
N ILE A 194 -10.77 21.03 -12.20
CA ILE A 194 -9.80 21.21 -11.14
C ILE A 194 -10.26 22.39 -10.28
N ILE A 195 -10.76 22.11 -9.08
CA ILE A 195 -10.94 23.12 -8.04
C ILE A 195 -10.09 22.69 -6.84
N LYS A 196 -8.98 23.40 -6.65
CA LYS A 196 -8.16 23.37 -5.43
C LYS A 196 -9.08 23.51 -4.21
N PRO A 197 -9.03 22.63 -3.21
CA PRO A 197 -9.73 22.89 -1.96
C PRO A 197 -9.03 24.07 -1.26
N GLN A 198 -9.73 25.19 -1.14
CA GLN A 198 -9.32 26.26 -0.24
C GLN A 198 -9.36 25.76 1.21
N PRO A 199 -8.34 26.05 2.03
CA PRO A 199 -8.36 25.69 3.43
C PRO A 199 -9.37 26.58 4.15
N LYS A 200 -10.45 25.97 4.66
CA LYS A 200 -11.38 26.62 5.57
C LYS A 200 -10.61 27.08 6.81
N THR A 201 -10.56 28.38 7.01
CA THR A 201 -10.05 29.05 8.21
C THR A 201 -10.90 28.63 9.41
N GLY A 202 -10.45 27.59 10.11
CA GLY A 202 -10.98 27.20 11.41
C GLY A 202 -10.40 28.12 12.49
N ALA A 203 -11.25 28.72 13.31
CA ALA A 203 -10.83 29.46 14.50
C ALA A 203 -9.92 28.60 15.41
N MET A 204 -8.91 29.23 16.02
CA MET A 204 -8.01 28.59 17.01
C MET A 204 -8.84 27.83 18.05
N ARG A 205 -8.60 26.53 18.18
CA ARG A 205 -9.18 25.74 19.27
C ARG A 205 -8.34 25.93 20.53
N LYS A 206 -8.99 25.92 21.70
CA LYS A 206 -8.33 26.05 23.00
C LYS A 206 -7.20 25.03 23.13
N PHE A 207 -6.13 25.45 23.81
CA PHE A 207 -4.89 24.70 23.95
C PHE A 207 -5.12 23.34 24.64
N PRO A 208 -4.50 22.24 24.16
CA PRO A 208 -4.61 20.94 24.81
C PRO A 208 -3.99 20.94 26.21
N GLU A 209 -4.67 20.36 27.20
CA GLU A 209 -4.24 20.32 28.61
C GLU A 209 -2.88 19.64 28.82
N ASN A 210 -2.46 18.77 27.89
CA ASN A 210 -1.16 18.07 27.91
C ASN A 210 -0.49 18.06 26.51
N PRO A 211 0.24 19.13 26.16
CA PRO A 211 0.84 19.28 24.83
C PRO A 211 2.00 18.29 24.56
N GLN A 212 2.65 17.76 25.61
CA GLN A 212 3.73 16.79 25.48
C GLN A 212 3.27 15.40 24.99
N ASN A 213 1.99 15.06 25.15
CA ASN A 213 1.43 13.77 24.74
C ASN A 213 0.71 13.83 23.38
N CYS A 214 0.64 15.01 22.75
CA CYS A 214 -0.01 15.18 21.46
C CYS A 214 0.97 14.92 20.30
N ASN A 215 0.46 14.39 19.18
CA ASN A 215 1.26 14.30 17.96
C ASN A 215 1.64 15.72 17.49
N PRO A 216 2.92 16.01 17.20
CA PRO A 216 3.36 17.36 16.86
C PRO A 216 2.72 17.90 15.57
N VAL A 217 2.36 17.01 14.63
CA VAL A 217 1.62 17.40 13.41
C VAL A 217 0.21 17.88 13.76
N GLN A 218 -0.44 17.16 14.66
CA GLN A 218 -1.79 17.50 15.13
C GLN A 218 -1.78 18.80 15.94
N LEU A 219 -0.77 18.99 16.78
CA LEU A 219 -0.61 20.20 17.60
C LEU A 219 -0.49 21.45 16.73
N ILE A 220 0.38 21.44 15.71
CA ILE A 220 0.52 22.58 14.80
C ILE A 220 -0.77 22.85 14.03
N ASN A 221 -1.43 21.81 13.52
CA ASN A 221 -2.68 21.99 12.78
C ASN A 221 -3.79 22.58 13.66
N GLN A 222 -3.80 22.30 14.96
CA GLN A 222 -4.74 22.87 15.92
C GLN A 222 -4.40 24.33 16.29
N LEU A 223 -3.10 24.64 16.46
CA LEU A 223 -2.64 25.96 16.90
C LEU A 223 -2.59 26.97 15.75
N LYS A 224 -2.17 26.54 14.55
CA LYS A 224 -2.04 27.36 13.34
C LYS A 224 -2.56 26.58 12.13
N PRO A 225 -3.87 26.55 11.89
CA PRO A 225 -4.40 25.97 10.65
C PRO A 225 -3.93 26.80 9.45
N GLY A 226 -3.36 26.13 8.43
CA GLY A 226 -2.96 26.78 7.16
C GLY A 226 -1.46 27.03 6.96
N VAL A 227 -0.59 26.56 7.85
CA VAL A 227 0.88 26.70 7.69
C VAL A 227 1.36 25.96 6.44
N LYS A 228 2.12 26.67 5.59
CA LYS A 228 2.76 26.09 4.40
C LYS A 228 4.13 25.51 4.75
N PHE A 229 4.33 24.24 4.43
CA PHE A 229 5.61 23.55 4.56
C PHE A 229 6.24 23.37 3.18
N THR A 230 7.45 23.89 3.02
CA THR A 230 8.24 23.77 1.79
C THR A 230 9.31 22.69 2.00
N GLU A 231 9.27 21.64 1.19
CA GLU A 231 10.26 20.56 1.24
C GLU A 231 11.41 20.82 0.27
N VAL A 232 12.64 20.70 0.75
CA VAL A 232 13.88 20.89 -0.02
C VAL A 232 14.74 19.63 0.12
N VAL A 233 15.22 19.08 -0.99
CA VAL A 233 16.18 17.97 -0.98
C VAL A 233 17.58 18.58 -0.95
N LEU A 234 18.36 18.33 0.10
CA LEU A 234 19.72 18.86 0.25
C LEU A 234 20.76 17.92 -0.36
N ASN A 235 20.62 16.62 -0.13
CA ASN A 235 21.51 15.62 -0.69
C ASN A 235 20.71 14.39 -1.14
N ALA A 236 20.75 14.09 -2.44
CA ALA A 236 20.13 12.89 -3.01
C ALA A 236 21.04 11.65 -2.92
N LYS A 237 22.35 11.83 -2.68
CA LYS A 237 23.33 10.73 -2.53
C LYS A 237 23.30 10.19 -1.10
N THR A 238 23.64 8.91 -0.91
CA THR A 238 23.59 8.23 0.38
C THR A 238 24.67 8.73 1.35
N PRO A 239 24.32 9.12 2.60
CA PRO A 239 22.97 9.17 3.16
C PRO A 239 22.17 10.39 2.67
N SER A 240 20.95 10.13 2.20
CA SER A 240 20.07 11.19 1.68
C SER A 240 19.68 12.17 2.80
N LEU A 241 19.72 13.47 2.51
CA LEU A 241 19.35 14.53 3.44
C LEU A 241 18.23 15.37 2.87
N PHE A 242 17.14 15.46 3.63
CA PHE A 242 15.96 16.26 3.33
C PHE A 242 15.82 17.36 4.37
N GLN A 243 15.40 18.54 3.95
CA GLN A 243 15.08 19.66 4.82
C GLN A 243 13.65 20.11 4.54
N VAL A 244 12.88 20.34 5.60
CA VAL A 244 11.55 20.94 5.52
C VAL A 244 11.63 22.31 6.17
N LYS A 245 11.13 23.34 5.48
CA LYS A 245 11.06 24.71 5.97
C LYS A 245 9.60 25.14 6.13
N CYS A 246 9.29 25.92 7.15
CA CYS A 246 7.99 26.58 7.28
C CYS A 246 8.18 27.97 7.88
N VAL A 247 7.20 28.85 7.68
CA VAL A 247 7.18 30.19 8.25
C VAL A 247 5.90 30.32 9.07
N ILE A 248 6.04 30.69 10.34
CA ILE A 248 4.92 30.91 11.27
C ILE A 248 5.17 32.24 11.97
N ASP A 249 4.21 33.16 11.88
CA ASP A 249 4.29 34.50 12.47
C ASP A 249 5.60 35.23 12.10
N ASP A 250 5.94 35.18 10.81
CA ASP A 250 7.17 35.73 10.21
C ASP A 250 8.50 35.14 10.73
N ILE A 251 8.44 34.07 11.51
CA ILE A 251 9.61 33.34 11.98
C ILE A 251 9.84 32.11 11.09
N PRO A 252 11.01 32.01 10.42
CA PRO A 252 11.35 30.85 9.62
C PRO A 252 11.85 29.70 10.51
N PHE A 253 11.33 28.51 10.25
CA PHE A 253 11.70 27.27 10.92
C PHE A 253 12.20 26.25 9.90
N SER A 254 13.14 25.40 10.31
CA SER A 254 13.58 24.29 9.48
C SER A 254 13.88 23.04 10.28
N GLY A 255 13.51 21.88 9.74
CA GLY A 255 13.86 20.56 10.27
C GLY A 255 14.56 19.72 9.20
N GLN A 256 15.50 18.89 9.62
CA GLN A 256 16.30 18.04 8.73
C GLN A 256 16.12 16.57 9.07
N GLY A 257 16.30 15.68 8.10
CA GLY A 257 16.23 14.24 8.34
C GLY A 257 16.64 13.39 7.14
N SER A 258 16.86 12.11 7.40
CA SER A 258 17.27 11.11 6.39
C SER A 258 16.17 10.75 5.39
N THR A 259 14.92 11.08 5.71
CA THR A 259 13.74 10.90 4.84
C THR A 259 12.88 12.15 4.91
N LYS A 260 12.06 12.40 3.87
CA LYS A 260 11.08 13.50 3.85
C LYS A 260 10.17 13.48 5.09
N LYS A 261 9.72 12.28 5.49
CA LYS A 261 8.86 12.09 6.66
C LYS A 261 9.58 12.41 7.98
N ALA A 262 10.85 12.05 8.11
CA ALA A 262 11.67 12.38 9.28
C ALA A 262 11.94 13.89 9.37
N ALA A 263 12.39 14.51 8.28
CA ALA A 263 12.66 15.94 8.21
C ALA A 263 11.41 16.79 8.54
N LYS A 264 10.26 16.34 8.05
CA LYS A 264 8.96 16.92 8.38
C LYS A 264 8.67 16.82 9.87
N LYS A 265 8.73 15.61 10.45
CA LYS A 265 8.50 15.38 11.88
C LYS A 265 9.38 16.27 12.77
N GLU A 266 10.68 16.37 12.46
CA GLU A 266 11.62 17.22 13.20
C GLU A 266 11.24 18.70 13.14
N CYS A 267 10.83 19.19 11.95
CA CYS A 267 10.33 20.55 11.80
C CYS A 267 9.08 20.80 12.67
N TYR A 268 8.13 19.85 12.70
CA TYR A 268 6.94 19.95 13.54
C TYR A 268 7.28 19.96 15.04
N ILE A 269 8.24 19.16 15.49
CA ILE A 269 8.65 19.13 16.90
C ILE A 269 9.26 20.47 17.31
N PHE A 270 10.21 20.97 16.51
CA PHE A 270 10.91 22.22 16.80
C PHE A 270 9.94 23.42 16.91
N VAL A 271 9.02 23.52 15.95
CA VAL A 271 8.00 24.55 15.94
C VAL A 271 7.04 24.39 17.13
N SER A 272 6.55 23.18 17.38
CA SER A 272 5.63 22.91 18.50
C SER A 272 6.25 23.36 19.82
N HIS A 273 7.52 23.00 20.06
CA HIS A 273 8.25 23.36 21.27
C HIS A 273 8.44 24.88 21.43
N LEU A 274 8.76 25.60 20.35
CA LEU A 274 8.92 27.05 20.44
C LEU A 274 7.59 27.78 20.68
N ILE A 275 6.51 27.34 20.00
CA ILE A 275 5.17 27.88 20.24
C ILE A 275 4.79 27.63 21.70
N LEU A 276 4.96 26.41 22.19
CA LEU A 276 4.72 26.05 23.59
C LEU A 276 5.45 26.99 24.56
N MET A 277 6.76 27.18 24.37
CA MET A 277 7.57 28.05 25.22
C MET A 277 7.09 29.50 25.20
N ARG A 278 6.70 30.03 24.04
CA ARG A 278 6.21 31.42 23.92
C ARG A 278 4.85 31.62 24.60
N TYR A 279 3.96 30.63 24.52
CA TYR A 279 2.65 30.69 25.19
C TYR A 279 2.77 30.55 26.71
N TYR A 280 3.52 29.56 27.22
CA TYR A 280 3.72 29.40 28.67
C TYR A 280 4.42 30.60 29.31
N CYS A 281 5.39 31.21 28.61
CA CYS A 281 6.04 32.42 29.09
C CYS A 281 5.07 33.61 29.17
N MET A 282 4.16 33.75 28.20
CA MET A 282 3.12 34.78 28.20
C MET A 282 2.07 34.56 29.29
N ASP A 283 1.67 33.32 29.56
CA ASP A 283 0.74 33.01 30.66
C ASP A 283 1.35 33.33 32.03
N ILE A 284 2.64 33.04 32.23
CA ILE A 284 3.35 33.38 33.47
C ILE A 284 3.49 34.91 33.61
N LEU A 285 3.84 35.62 32.54
CA LEU A 285 3.94 37.08 32.56
C LEU A 285 2.58 37.75 32.81
N ASN A 286 1.50 37.25 32.21
CA ASN A 286 0.15 37.75 32.47
C ASN A 286 -0.30 37.48 33.92
N ASN A 287 0.11 36.36 34.52
CA ASN A 287 -0.21 36.05 35.92
C ASN A 287 0.58 36.91 36.92
N ILE A 288 1.77 37.39 36.53
CA ILE A 288 2.61 38.28 37.34
C ILE A 288 2.21 39.75 37.15
N LEU A 289 1.77 40.17 35.96
CA LEU A 289 1.37 41.57 35.69
C LEU A 289 -0.03 41.94 36.19
N TYR A 290 -0.89 40.95 36.50
CA TYR A 290 -2.26 41.14 37.00
C TYR A 290 -2.44 40.79 38.48
N LYS A 291 -1.35 40.83 39.26
CA LYS A 291 -1.37 40.81 40.72
C LYS A 291 -0.75 42.08 41.26
#